data_AF-A0A0A8Z830-F1
#
_entry.id   AF-A0A0A8Z830-F1
#
_cell.length_a   1.000
_cell.length_b   1.000
_cell.length_c   1.000
_cell.angle_alpha   90.00
_cell.angle_beta   90.00
_cell.angle_gamma   90.00
#
_symmetry.space_group_name_H-M   'P 1'
#
loop_
_entity.id
_entity.type
_entity.pdbx_description
1 polymer ?
#
loop_
_entity_poly.entity_id
_entity_poly.type
_entity_poly.pdbx_seq_one_letter_code
_entity_poly.pdbx_strand_id
1 'polypeptide(L)'
;MFFDLGRSTSFNVLQLQEPIQMGQRVIEFHVDILMDELWQTIVEGTTIGYKRLLQFPVVESRYLKLSVDNARADPLISFFGVFMDPFSARYSLENHGKPPPRNNTEVIMLRTYHAAGNKITATM
;
A
#
# COMPACT_ATOMS: atom_id res chain seq x y z
N MET A 1 14.34 -2.94 -10.99
CA MET A 1 14.67 -4.08 -10.10
C MET A 1 13.67 -5.19 -10.36
N PHE A 2 14.11 -6.44 -10.50
CA PHE A 2 13.25 -7.59 -10.82
C PHE A 2 13.17 -8.54 -9.62
N PHE A 3 11.97 -9.06 -9.35
CA PHE A 3 11.69 -9.95 -8.22
C PHE A 3 10.93 -11.18 -8.70
N ASP A 4 11.39 -12.36 -8.28
CA ASP A 4 10.71 -13.65 -8.48
C ASP A 4 10.23 -14.17 -7.12
N LEU A 5 8.91 -14.39 -6.99
CA LEU A 5 8.29 -14.96 -5.79
C LEU A 5 8.47 -16.48 -5.69
N GLY A 6 9.06 -17.12 -6.70
CA GLY A 6 9.28 -18.56 -6.82
C GLY A 6 8.04 -19.34 -7.27
N ARG A 7 6.84 -18.81 -7.02
CA ARG A 7 5.55 -19.36 -7.46
C ARG A 7 4.53 -18.26 -7.73
N SER A 8 3.51 -18.59 -8.53
CA SER A 8 2.33 -17.75 -8.67
C SER A 8 1.71 -17.48 -7.29
N THR A 9 1.54 -16.22 -6.93
CA THR A 9 1.07 -15.80 -5.60
C THR A 9 0.05 -14.68 -5.75
N SER A 10 -1.07 -14.79 -5.03
CA SER A 10 -2.06 -13.72 -4.94
C SER A 10 -1.69 -12.73 -3.84
N PHE A 11 -1.76 -11.44 -4.15
CA PHE A 11 -1.46 -10.36 -3.21
C PHE A 11 -2.19 -9.07 -3.62
N ASN A 12 -2.30 -8.14 -2.69
CA ASN A 12 -2.98 -6.86 -2.91
C ASN A 12 -2.38 -5.69 -2.11
N VAL A 13 -1.27 -5.93 -1.40
CA VAL A 13 -0.52 -4.92 -0.67
C VAL A 13 0.95 -5.01 -1.05
N LEU A 14 1.51 -3.87 -1.48
CA LEU A 14 2.93 -3.68 -1.71
C LEU A 14 3.53 -2.91 -0.54
N GLN A 15 4.67 -3.38 -0.01
CA GLN A 15 5.50 -2.66 0.93
C GLN A 15 6.85 -2.31 0.29
N LEU A 16 7.19 -1.03 0.35
CA LEU A 16 8.50 -0.50 -0.05
C LEU A 16 9.13 0.26 1.11
N GLN A 17 10.44 0.20 1.25
CA GLN A 17 11.21 1.00 2.20
C GLN A 17 12.53 1.47 1.59
N GLU A 18 12.92 2.69 1.92
CA GLU A 18 14.27 3.22 1.72
C GLU A 18 15.05 3.17 3.05
N PRO A 19 16.37 3.00 3.04
CA PRO A 19 17.20 3.15 4.23
C PRO A 19 17.34 4.66 4.54
N ILE A 20 16.33 5.25 5.19
CA ILE A 20 16.24 6.71 5.40
C ILE A 20 17.43 7.32 6.14
N GLN A 21 18.23 6.52 6.84
CA GLN A 21 19.50 6.96 7.44
C GLN A 21 20.50 7.45 6.38
N MET A 22 20.34 7.02 5.13
CA MET A 22 21.12 7.44 3.94
C MET A 22 20.36 8.44 3.05
N GLY A 23 19.25 8.98 3.56
CA GLY A 23 18.37 9.93 2.87
C GLY A 23 17.21 9.28 2.12
N GLN A 24 16.13 10.05 1.94
CA GLN A 24 15.00 9.70 1.07
C GLN A 24 15.27 10.22 -0.35
N ARG A 25 15.27 9.33 -1.33
CA ARG A 25 15.75 9.63 -2.70
C ARG A 25 14.67 9.49 -3.74
N VAL A 26 13.79 8.49 -3.64
CA VAL A 26 12.76 8.22 -4.65
C VAL A 26 11.73 9.35 -4.71
N ILE A 27 11.51 9.87 -5.92
CA ILE A 27 10.52 10.91 -6.23
C ILE A 27 9.32 10.32 -6.96
N GLU A 28 9.55 9.36 -7.85
CA GLU A 28 8.53 8.70 -8.67
C GLU A 28 8.94 7.26 -9.00
N PHE A 29 7.99 6.34 -8.96
CA PHE A 29 8.19 4.93 -9.25
C PHE A 29 6.89 4.27 -9.73
N HIS A 30 7.05 3.14 -10.41
CA HIS A 30 5.97 2.21 -10.71
C HIS A 30 6.36 0.76 -10.43
N VAL A 31 5.36 -0.09 -10.25
CA VAL A 31 5.52 -1.55 -10.15
C VAL A 31 4.69 -2.24 -11.20
N ASP A 32 5.35 -3.06 -12.00
CA ASP A 32 4.74 -3.95 -12.97
C ASP A 32 4.70 -5.39 -12.44
N ILE A 33 3.71 -6.14 -12.89
CA ILE A 33 3.67 -7.61 -12.79
C ILE A 33 3.71 -8.23 -14.18
N LEU A 34 4.20 -9.46 -14.26
CA LEU A 34 4.07 -10.25 -15.49
C LEU A 34 2.73 -11.00 -15.46
N MET A 35 1.88 -10.74 -16.44
CA MET A 35 0.59 -11.40 -16.66
C MET A 35 0.43 -11.66 -18.15
N ASP A 36 0.11 -12.89 -18.54
CA ASP A 36 -0.06 -13.29 -19.95
C ASP A 36 1.13 -12.88 -20.84
N GLU A 37 2.35 -13.10 -20.33
CA GLU A 37 3.62 -12.74 -20.98
C GLU A 37 3.83 -11.23 -21.22
N LEU A 38 2.95 -10.38 -20.68
CA LEU A 38 3.01 -8.93 -20.79
C LEU A 38 3.23 -8.29 -19.42
N TRP A 39 4.08 -7.26 -19.40
CA TRP A 39 4.27 -6.43 -18.21
C TRP A 39 3.11 -5.46 -18.08
N GLN A 40 2.41 -5.50 -16.95
CA GLN A 40 1.27 -4.65 -16.65
C GLN A 40 1.52 -3.89 -15.34
N THR A 41 1.38 -2.57 -15.38
CA THR A 41 1.56 -1.69 -14.22
C THR A 41 0.38 -1.85 -13.26
N ILE A 42 0.67 -2.17 -12.00
CA ILE A 42 -0.33 -2.33 -10.94
C ILE A 42 -0.31 -1.20 -9.91
N VAL A 43 0.81 -0.48 -9.84
CA VAL A 43 1.03 0.57 -8.85
C VAL A 43 1.89 1.66 -9.48
N GLU A 44 1.47 2.90 -9.30
CA GLU A 44 2.29 4.10 -9.48
C GLU A 44 2.36 4.84 -8.14
N GLY A 45 3.49 5.47 -7.87
CA GLY A 45 3.71 6.19 -6.62
C GLY A 45 4.80 7.22 -6.73
N THR A 46 4.81 8.14 -5.77
CA THR A 46 5.82 9.20 -5.70
C THR A 46 6.93 8.82 -4.74
N THR A 47 6.79 9.20 -3.48
CA THR A 47 7.81 8.98 -2.46
C THR A 47 7.66 7.64 -1.75
N ILE A 48 8.78 7.01 -1.38
CA ILE A 48 8.80 5.79 -0.56
C ILE A 48 9.12 6.12 0.90
N GLY A 49 10.28 6.71 1.18
CA GLY A 49 10.72 7.07 2.52
C GLY A 49 10.89 5.86 3.44
N TYR A 50 10.58 6.02 4.73
CA TYR A 50 10.79 4.96 5.73
C TYR A 50 9.98 3.70 5.43
N LYS A 51 8.70 3.88 5.10
CA LYS A 51 7.80 2.79 4.74
C LYS A 51 6.62 3.32 3.94
N ARG A 52 6.39 2.69 2.80
CA ARG A 52 5.22 2.91 1.95
C ARG A 52 4.45 1.60 1.84
N LEU A 53 3.15 1.65 2.16
CA LEU A 53 2.19 0.58 1.93
C LEU A 53 1.19 1.04 0.89
N LEU A 54 1.01 0.25 -0.16
CA LEU A 54 0.11 0.56 -1.27
C LEU A 54 -0.82 -0.62 -1.47
N GLN A 55 -2.11 -0.35 -1.40
CA GLN A 55 -3.16 -1.33 -1.65
C GLN A 55 -3.73 -1.15 -3.05
N PHE A 56 -4.02 -2.26 -3.71
CA PHE A 56 -4.58 -2.34 -5.06
C PHE A 56 -5.56 -3.54 -5.12
N PRO A 57 -6.33 -3.72 -6.21
CA PRO A 57 -7.12 -4.94 -6.41
C PRO A 57 -6.27 -6.20 -6.30
N VAL A 58 -6.87 -7.32 -5.91
CA VAL A 58 -6.14 -8.60 -5.82
C VAL A 58 -5.63 -8.97 -7.20
N VAL A 59 -4.33 -9.19 -7.30
CA VAL A 59 -3.66 -9.70 -8.50
C VAL A 59 -2.98 -11.01 -8.17
N GLU A 60 -2.74 -11.82 -9.20
CA GLU A 60 -1.95 -13.05 -9.09
C GLU A 60 -0.77 -12.96 -10.05
N SER A 61 0.45 -13.08 -9.52
CA SER A 61 1.66 -13.13 -10.35
C SER A 61 2.82 -13.79 -9.62
N ARG A 62 3.81 -14.24 -10.38
CA ARG A 62 5.11 -14.72 -9.88
C ARG A 62 6.19 -13.65 -9.94
N TYR A 63 6.13 -12.77 -10.94
CA TYR A 63 7.22 -11.85 -11.26
C TYR A 63 6.77 -10.41 -11.11
N LEU A 64 7.62 -9.62 -10.47
CA LEU A 64 7.41 -8.19 -10.26
C LEU A 64 8.62 -7.40 -10.72
N LYS A 65 8.36 -6.17 -11.16
CA LYS A 65 9.42 -5.23 -11.53
C LYS A 65 9.13 -3.88 -10.91
N LEU A 66 10.03 -3.42 -10.04
CA LEU A 66 10.05 -2.05 -9.54
C LEU A 66 10.91 -1.19 -10.46
N SER A 67 10.35 -0.11 -10.97
CA SER A 67 11.04 0.90 -11.75
C SER A 67 11.02 2.21 -10.96
N VAL A 68 12.17 2.86 -10.82
CA VAL A 68 12.26 4.20 -10.23
C VAL A 68 12.41 5.18 -11.39
N ASP A 69 11.38 5.96 -11.64
CA ASP A 69 11.29 6.87 -12.79
C ASP A 69 11.99 8.19 -12.51
N ASN A 70 12.00 8.61 -11.24
CA ASN A 70 12.67 9.82 -10.82
C ASN A 70 13.21 9.70 -9.39
N ALA A 71 14.43 10.21 -9.16
CA ALA A 71 15.09 10.19 -7.86
C ALA A 71 16.04 11.39 -7.69
N ARG A 72 16.24 11.83 -6.43
CA ARG A 72 17.17 12.91 -6.06
C ARG A 72 18.65 12.50 -6.17
N ALA A 73 18.91 11.20 -6.15
CA ALA A 73 20.22 10.54 -6.25
C ALA A 73 19.96 9.05 -6.55
N ASP A 74 21.01 8.23 -6.65
CA ASP A 74 20.88 6.79 -6.87
C ASP A 74 19.90 6.16 -5.87
N PRO A 75 18.79 5.55 -6.33
CA PRO A 75 17.74 5.07 -5.44
C PRO A 75 18.22 3.90 -4.59
N LEU A 76 17.87 3.94 -3.30
CA LEU A 76 18.21 2.89 -2.35
C LEU A 76 16.93 2.25 -1.82
N ILE A 77 16.77 0.95 -2.05
CA ILE A 77 15.62 0.19 -1.55
C ILE A 77 16.14 -0.79 -0.50
N SER A 78 15.67 -0.64 0.74
CA SER A 78 16.03 -1.52 1.86
C SER A 78 15.06 -2.69 2.02
N PHE A 79 13.82 -2.54 1.55
CA PHE A 79 12.82 -3.59 1.60
C PHE A 79 11.85 -3.51 0.43
N PHE A 80 11.56 -4.67 -0.16
CA PHE A 80 10.48 -4.90 -1.10
C PHE A 80 9.71 -6.13 -0.65
N GLY A 81 8.39 -6.04 -0.51
CA GLY A 81 7.57 -7.20 -0.17
C GLY A 81 6.13 -7.03 -0.59
N VAL A 82 5.47 -8.15 -0.84
CA VAL A 82 4.04 -8.21 -1.15
C VAL A 82 3.32 -9.00 -0.07
N PHE A 83 2.09 -8.58 0.23
CA PHE A 83 1.25 -9.16 1.27
C PHE A 83 -0.19 -9.27 0.79
N MET A 84 -0.95 -10.12 1.47
CA MET A 84 -2.39 -10.27 1.25
C MET A 84 -3.14 -9.71 2.44
N ASP A 85 -3.97 -8.71 2.19
CA ASP A 85 -5.01 -8.22 3.08
C ASP A 85 -6.37 -8.80 2.64
N PRO A 86 -6.91 -9.80 3.35
CA PRO A 86 -8.16 -10.45 2.98
C PRO A 86 -9.40 -9.63 3.36
N PHE A 87 -9.27 -8.56 4.14
CA PHE A 87 -10.42 -7.81 4.67
C PHE A 87 -10.83 -6.67 3.74
N SER A 88 -9.88 -5.86 3.29
CA SER A 88 -10.19 -4.71 2.42
C SER A 88 -10.75 -5.13 1.06
N ALA A 89 -10.36 -6.30 0.55
CA ALA A 89 -10.94 -6.87 -0.66
C ALA A 89 -12.46 -7.14 -0.53
N ARG A 90 -12.93 -7.48 0.68
CA ARG A 90 -14.34 -7.76 0.96
C ARG A 90 -15.16 -6.47 1.12
N TYR A 91 -14.59 -5.45 1.77
CA TYR A 91 -15.26 -4.16 1.93
C TYR A 91 -15.58 -3.45 0.60
N SER A 92 -14.73 -3.60 -0.43
CA SER A 92 -15.02 -3.01 -1.75
C SER A 92 -16.21 -3.67 -2.44
N LEU A 93 -16.42 -4.98 -2.27
CA LEU A 93 -17.55 -5.71 -2.86
C LEU A 93 -18.88 -5.42 -2.14
N GLU A 94 -18.84 -5.25 -0.83
CA GLU A 94 -20.03 -4.98 -0.01
C GLU A 94 -20.52 -3.53 -0.13
N ASN A 95 -19.65 -2.56 -0.45
CA ASN A 95 -19.97 -1.13 -0.44
C ASN A 95 -20.18 -0.48 -1.82
N HIS A 96 -20.46 -1.25 -2.89
CA HIS A 96 -20.79 -0.69 -4.21
C HIS A 96 -22.20 -0.06 -4.27
N GLY A 97 -22.42 1.00 -3.49
CA GLY A 97 -23.25 2.13 -3.85
C GLY A 97 -22.32 3.27 -4.27
N LYS A 98 -22.45 3.77 -5.50
CA LYS A 98 -21.60 4.82 -6.11
C LYS A 98 -21.26 5.94 -5.10
N PRO A 99 -19.98 6.24 -4.80
CA PRO A 99 -19.66 7.31 -3.86
C PRO A 99 -20.05 8.67 -4.46
N PRO A 100 -20.65 9.59 -3.69
CA PRO A 100 -20.90 10.96 -4.16
C PRO A 100 -19.56 11.69 -4.33
N PRO A 101 -19.50 12.71 -5.20
CA PRO A 101 -18.27 13.47 -5.42
C PRO A 101 -17.87 14.15 -4.10
N ARG A 102 -16.67 13.83 -3.58
CA ARG A 102 -16.20 14.33 -2.30
C ARG A 102 -15.50 15.68 -2.46
N ASN A 103 -16.06 16.70 -1.80
CA ASN A 103 -15.41 17.98 -1.52
C ASN A 103 -14.62 17.91 -0.19
N ASN A 104 -13.59 18.73 -0.10
CA ASN A 104 -12.36 18.55 0.68
C ASN A 104 -12.48 18.83 2.19
N THR A 105 -13.69 18.88 2.74
CA THR A 105 -13.94 19.40 4.11
C THR A 105 -14.28 18.33 5.14
N GLU A 106 -14.49 17.06 4.73
CA GLU A 106 -14.99 16.00 5.63
C GLU A 106 -13.91 15.19 6.38
N VAL A 107 -12.63 15.51 6.25
CA VAL A 107 -11.54 14.69 6.85
C VAL A 107 -11.43 14.87 8.37
N ILE A 108 -12.15 15.82 8.99
CA ILE A 108 -11.94 16.20 10.40
C ILE A 108 -12.85 15.42 11.40
N MET A 109 -13.87 14.70 10.96
CA MET A 109 -14.92 14.16 11.86
C MET A 109 -14.93 12.63 12.06
N LEU A 110 -13.77 11.96 12.05
CA LEU A 110 -13.68 10.51 12.35
C LEU A 110 -12.72 10.15 13.49
N ARG A 111 -12.20 11.13 14.26
CA ARG A 111 -11.29 10.89 15.39
C ARG A 111 -11.86 11.09 16.79
N THR A 112 -13.15 11.35 16.95
CA THR A 112 -13.68 11.76 18.27
C THR A 112 -14.95 11.04 18.69
N TYR A 113 -15.01 9.70 18.68
CA TYR A 113 -15.98 8.96 19.50
C TYR A 113 -15.46 7.56 19.86
N HIS A 114 -14.83 7.44 21.02
CA HIS A 114 -14.94 6.27 21.92
C HIS A 114 -14.29 6.63 23.27
N ALA A 115 -15.01 7.46 24.04
CA ALA A 115 -14.77 7.65 25.47
C ALA A 115 -16.11 7.57 26.19
N ALA A 116 -16.45 6.37 26.68
CA ALA A 116 -17.42 6.03 27.72
C ALA A 116 -17.74 4.53 27.55
N GLY A 117 -17.63 3.65 28.53
CA GLY A 117 -17.18 3.72 29.91
C GLY A 117 -17.35 2.30 30.48
N ASN A 118 -16.53 1.90 31.45
CA ASN A 118 -16.84 0.75 32.29
C ASN A 118 -16.66 1.14 33.75
N LYS A 119 -17.78 1.06 34.48
CA LYS A 119 -17.88 1.30 35.92
C LYS A 119 -17.25 0.13 36.65
N ILE A 120 -16.34 0.39 37.58
CA ILE A 120 -15.98 -0.58 38.63
C ILE A 120 -16.21 0.10 39.98
N THR A 121 -17.15 -0.48 40.73
CA THR A 121 -17.45 -0.19 42.13
C THR A 121 -16.34 -0.75 43.01
N ALA A 122 -15.78 0.05 43.92
CA ALA A 122 -15.00 -0.44 45.05
C ALA A 122 -15.40 0.35 46.31
N THR A 123 -15.79 -0.40 47.34
CA THR A 123 -16.20 0.05 48.69
C THR A 123 -14.98 0.26 49.59
N MET A 124 -15.02 1.31 50.41
CA MET A 124 -14.87 1.25 51.88
C MET A 124 -15.83 2.27 52.50
#